data_AF-A0AAU3YRR8-F1
#
_entry.id   AF-A0AAU3YRR8-F1
#
_cell.length_a   1.000
_cell.length_b   1.000
_cell.length_c   1.000
_cell.angle_alpha   90.00
_cell.angle_beta   90.00
_cell.angle_gamma   90.00
#
_symmetry.space_group_name_H-M   'P 1'
#
loop_
_entity.id
_entity.type
_entity.pdbx_description
1 polymer ?
#
loop_
_entity_poly.entity_id
_entity_poly.type
_entity_poly.pdbx_seq_one_letter_code
_entity_poly.pdbx_strand_id
1 'polypeptide(L)'
;MARRADPPAGREGPTPGPRPEEDRPAGRRGVLIDGTLIPTQRRTGEANRPNYSGKHRRHGLHVLALTDERGRLVWMSAARPGRTHGITAARRDRILARLRAADLGALADDGSDPVVVTGFKATRARRL
;
A
#
# COMPACT_ATOMS: atom_id res chain seq x y z
N MET A 1 70.10 16.26 -6.74
CA MET A 1 69.19 15.10 -6.82
C MET A 1 68.62 14.82 -5.43
N ALA A 2 67.38 15.22 -5.16
CA ALA A 2 66.71 14.95 -3.89
C ALA A 2 65.62 13.89 -4.12
N ARG A 3 65.69 12.78 -3.38
CA ARG A 3 64.72 11.68 -3.48
C ARG A 3 63.39 12.15 -2.86
N ARG A 4 62.30 12.05 -3.62
CA ARG A 4 60.94 12.17 -3.07
C ARG A 4 60.68 10.95 -2.17
N ALA A 5 60.20 11.19 -0.96
CA ALA A 5 59.66 10.13 -0.11
C ALA A 5 58.24 9.78 -0.59
N ASP A 6 57.93 8.49 -0.63
CA ASP A 6 56.58 8.01 -0.94
C ASP A 6 55.61 8.32 0.23
N PRO A 7 54.34 8.64 -0.05
CA PRO A 7 53.36 8.90 0.99
C PRO A 7 53.01 7.61 1.77
N PRO A 8 52.70 7.69 3.07
CA PRO A 8 52.30 6.52 3.84
C PRO A 8 50.95 5.98 3.37
N ALA A 9 50.84 4.65 3.33
CA ALA A 9 49.62 3.95 2.97
C ALA A 9 48.44 4.41 3.84
N GLY A 10 47.34 4.81 3.19
CA GLY A 10 46.11 5.20 3.84
C GLY A 10 45.57 4.06 4.71
N ARG A 11 45.21 4.37 5.95
CA ARG A 11 44.45 3.44 6.80
C ARG A 11 43.04 3.36 6.23
N GLU A 12 42.69 2.23 5.64
CA GLU A 12 41.31 1.91 5.31
C GLU A 12 40.50 1.93 6.61
N GLY A 13 39.53 2.85 6.70
CA GLY A 13 38.56 2.85 7.78
C GLY A 13 37.72 1.57 7.73
N PRO A 14 37.10 1.15 8.85
CA PRO A 14 36.27 -0.05 8.84
C PRO A 14 35.20 0.07 7.76
N THR A 15 35.14 -0.94 6.89
CA THR A 15 34.07 -1.08 5.89
C THR A 15 32.73 -0.89 6.61
N PRO A 16 31.87 0.06 6.18
CA PRO A 16 30.58 0.23 6.80
C PRO A 16 29.86 -1.11 6.73
N GLY A 17 29.38 -1.60 7.88
CA GLY A 17 28.61 -2.83 7.95
C GLY A 17 27.41 -2.80 7.00
N PRO A 18 26.87 -3.96 6.62
CA PRO A 18 25.73 -4.03 5.72
C PRO A 18 24.62 -3.12 6.24
N ARG A 19 24.05 -2.30 5.34
CA ARG A 19 22.90 -1.47 5.70
C ARG A 19 21.77 -2.42 6.13
N PRO A 20 20.91 -2.04 7.08
CA PRO A 20 19.84 -2.91 7.60
C PRO A 20 18.80 -3.39 6.56
N GLU A 21 19.00 -3.13 5.27
CA GLU A 21 18.19 -3.63 4.16
C GLU A 21 18.77 -4.90 3.50
N GLU A 22 20.02 -5.29 3.78
CA GLU A 22 20.72 -6.29 2.95
C GLU A 22 20.51 -7.76 3.37
N ASP A 23 19.89 -8.02 4.54
CA ASP A 23 19.61 -9.37 5.04
C ASP A 23 18.14 -9.56 5.48
N ARG A 24 17.17 -8.97 4.76
CA ARG A 24 15.76 -9.35 4.95
C ARG A 24 15.53 -10.68 4.22
N PRO A 25 14.97 -11.73 4.86
CA PRO A 25 14.59 -12.95 4.14
C PRO A 25 13.72 -12.54 2.95
N ALA A 26 13.94 -13.18 1.80
CA ALA A 26 13.26 -12.89 0.52
C ALA A 26 11.76 -13.22 0.57
N GLY A 27 11.03 -12.53 1.44
CA GLY A 27 9.59 -12.37 1.36
C GLY A 27 9.30 -11.25 0.39
N ARG A 28 8.28 -11.44 -0.45
CA ARG A 28 7.77 -10.41 -1.36
C ARG A 28 7.60 -9.08 -0.61
N ARG A 29 8.13 -7.98 -1.13
CA ARG A 29 7.93 -6.66 -0.52
C ARG A 29 6.43 -6.37 -0.46
N GLY A 30 5.94 -5.95 0.71
CA GLY A 30 4.52 -5.83 0.99
C GLY A 30 4.05 -4.37 1.02
N VAL A 31 2.87 -4.11 0.45
CA VAL A 31 2.13 -2.86 0.65
C VAL A 31 0.84 -3.14 1.40
N LEU A 32 0.30 -2.14 2.11
CA LEU A 32 -1.06 -2.17 2.63
C LEU A 32 -1.99 -1.49 1.63
N ILE A 33 -3.12 -2.12 1.36
CA ILE A 33 -4.21 -1.57 0.55
C ILE A 33 -5.40 -1.32 1.45
N ASP A 34 -5.89 -0.09 1.46
CA ASP A 34 -7.12 0.24 2.19
C ASP A 34 -8.04 1.18 1.40
N GLY A 35 -9.34 1.00 1.60
CA GLY A 35 -10.40 1.80 1.04
C GLY A 35 -10.91 2.83 2.06
N THR A 36 -10.63 4.11 1.82
CA THR A 36 -11.05 5.20 2.70
C THR A 36 -12.20 6.00 2.09
N LEU A 37 -13.21 6.29 2.90
CA LEU A 37 -14.27 7.24 2.55
C LEU A 37 -13.92 8.63 3.10
N ILE A 38 -13.66 9.57 2.19
CA ILE A 38 -13.50 10.99 2.50
C ILE A 38 -14.90 11.61 2.62
N PRO A 39 -15.32 12.08 3.81
CA PRO A 39 -16.64 12.66 3.99
C PRO A 39 -16.80 13.94 3.19
N THR A 40 -17.98 14.15 2.61
CA THR A 40 -18.33 15.40 1.94
C THR A 40 -19.69 15.88 2.42
N GLN A 41 -19.92 17.18 2.35
CA GLN A 41 -21.28 17.71 2.55
C GLN A 41 -22.25 17.10 1.55
N ARG A 42 -23.49 16.87 1.99
CA ARG A 42 -24.56 16.39 1.12
C ARG A 42 -24.98 17.51 0.17
N ARG A 43 -24.67 17.37 -1.12
CA ARG A 43 -25.21 18.21 -2.18
C ARG A 43 -26.64 17.78 -2.55
N THR A 44 -27.46 18.73 -2.97
CA THR A 44 -28.80 18.48 -3.49
C THR A 44 -28.75 17.84 -4.89
N GLY A 45 -29.85 17.22 -5.31
CA GLY A 45 -29.98 16.63 -6.64
C GLY A 45 -29.59 15.15 -6.76
N GLU A 46 -30.13 14.51 -7.80
CA GLU A 46 -30.02 13.08 -8.07
C GLU A 46 -28.58 12.61 -8.34
N ALA A 47 -27.79 13.46 -8.99
CA ALA A 47 -26.39 13.19 -9.30
C ALA A 47 -25.52 12.97 -8.05
N ASN A 48 -25.96 13.42 -6.87
CA ASN A 48 -25.22 13.22 -5.61
C ASN A 48 -25.58 11.90 -4.89
N ARG A 49 -26.67 11.21 -5.27
CA ARG A 49 -27.06 9.92 -4.66
C ARG A 49 -25.95 8.87 -4.68
N PRO A 50 -25.17 8.69 -5.77
CA PRO A 50 -24.06 7.75 -5.79
C PRO A 50 -22.98 8.00 -4.73
N ASN A 51 -22.87 9.22 -4.21
CA ASN A 51 -21.89 9.57 -3.18
C ASN A 51 -22.31 9.11 -1.78
N TYR A 52 -23.55 8.66 -1.58
CA TYR A 52 -23.96 8.11 -0.29
C TYR A 52 -23.31 6.73 -0.06
N SER A 53 -22.59 6.57 1.04
CA SER A 53 -22.03 5.30 1.45
C SER A 53 -22.94 4.62 2.47
N GLY A 54 -23.48 3.45 2.13
CA GLY A 54 -24.28 2.64 3.05
C GLY A 54 -23.47 2.18 4.28
N LYS A 55 -22.21 1.77 4.08
CA LYS A 55 -21.29 1.34 5.16
C LYS A 55 -21.08 2.42 6.22
N HIS A 56 -20.87 3.67 5.78
CA HIS A 56 -20.56 4.79 6.67
C HIS A 56 -21.77 5.68 6.99
N ARG A 57 -22.95 5.40 6.42
CA ARG A 57 -24.19 6.17 6.54
C ARG A 57 -24.02 7.68 6.32
N ARG A 58 -23.13 8.06 5.39
CA ARG A 58 -22.81 9.46 5.07
C ARG A 58 -22.41 9.61 3.61
N HIS A 59 -22.55 10.83 3.08
CA HIS A 59 -22.03 11.17 1.76
C HIS A 59 -20.51 11.33 1.81
N GLY A 60 -19.84 10.88 0.76
CA GLY A 60 -18.41 11.02 0.60
C GLY A 60 -17.90 10.48 -0.72
N LEU A 61 -16.59 10.57 -0.88
CA LEU A 61 -15.86 10.00 -2.00
C LEU A 61 -14.97 8.86 -1.50
N HIS A 62 -15.04 7.73 -2.18
CA HIS A 62 -14.22 6.57 -1.89
C HIS A 62 -12.90 6.66 -2.65
N VAL A 63 -11.79 6.49 -1.93
CA VAL A 63 -10.44 6.36 -2.49
C VAL A 63 -9.81 5.05 -2.02
N LEU A 64 -9.01 4.43 -2.88
CA LEU A 64 -8.18 3.30 -2.54
C LEU A 64 -6.73 3.80 -2.43
N ALA A 65 -6.06 3.53 -1.33
CA ALA A 65 -4.67 3.95 -1.10
C ALA A 65 -3.75 2.73 -0.95
N LEU A 66 -2.52 2.88 -1.45
CA LEU A 66 -1.41 1.96 -1.23
C LEU A 66 -0.38 2.65 -0.34
N THR A 67 0.02 1.98 0.74
CA THR A 67 1.08 2.45 1.64
C THR A 67 2.15 1.37 1.80
N ASP A 68 3.39 1.78 2.05
CA ASP A 68 4.46 0.85 2.41
C ASP A 68 4.39 0.46 3.90
N GLU A 69 5.30 -0.41 4.35
CA GLU A 69 5.32 -0.89 5.74
C GLU A 69 5.61 0.20 6.78
N ARG A 70 6.11 1.37 6.35
CA ARG A 70 6.37 2.53 7.20
C ARG A 70 5.21 3.53 7.18
N GLY A 71 4.10 3.20 6.50
CA GLY A 71 2.93 4.05 6.38
C GLY A 71 3.08 5.19 5.37
N ARG A 72 4.11 5.17 4.51
CA ARG A 72 4.28 6.20 3.48
C ARG A 72 3.35 5.90 2.31
N LEU A 73 2.65 6.93 1.84
CA LEU A 73 1.75 6.81 0.68
C LEU A 73 2.57 6.54 -0.59
N VAL A 74 2.28 5.41 -1.24
CA VAL A 74 2.90 5.00 -2.51
C VAL A 74 2.02 5.41 -3.68
N TRP A 75 0.70 5.27 -3.55
CA TRP A 75 -0.25 5.57 -4.60
C TRP A 75 -1.67 5.77 -4.04
N MET A 76 -2.50 6.52 -4.75
CA MET A 76 -3.92 6.70 -4.45
C MET A 76 -4.76 6.67 -5.74
N SER A 77 -5.95 6.06 -5.67
CA SER A 77 -6.90 6.06 -6.77
C SER A 77 -7.50 7.44 -7.01
N ALA A 78 -8.01 7.66 -8.23
CA ALA A 78 -8.98 8.73 -8.45
C ALA A 78 -10.18 8.58 -7.49
N ALA A 79 -10.73 9.71 -7.06
CA ALA A 79 -11.91 9.74 -6.20
C ALA A 79 -13.13 9.15 -6.92
N ARG A 80 -13.87 8.28 -6.22
CA ARG A 80 -15.02 7.55 -6.75
C ARG A 80 -16.26 7.81 -5.90
N PRO A 81 -17.48 7.54 -6.41
CA PRO A 81 -18.68 7.69 -5.61
C PRO A 81 -18.61 6.88 -4.31
N GLY A 82 -19.06 7.44 -3.18
CA GLY A 82 -18.98 6.82 -1.85
C GLY A 82 -19.65 5.45 -1.69
N ARG A 83 -20.56 5.06 -2.59
CA ARG A 83 -21.11 3.70 -2.65
C ARG A 83 -20.16 2.67 -3.27
N THR A 84 -19.03 3.09 -3.82
CA THR A 84 -18.09 2.20 -4.52
C THR A 84 -17.41 1.29 -3.52
N HIS A 85 -17.49 -0.03 -3.75
CA HIS A 85 -16.73 -1.02 -2.98
C HIS A 85 -15.23 -0.98 -3.35
N GLY A 86 -14.37 -1.25 -2.37
CA GLY A 86 -12.92 -1.32 -2.55
C GLY A 86 -12.49 -2.26 -3.69
N ILE A 87 -13.08 -3.47 -3.77
CA ILE A 87 -12.80 -4.42 -4.86
C ILE A 87 -13.13 -3.85 -6.25
N THR A 88 -14.19 -3.06 -6.36
CA THR A 88 -14.57 -2.41 -7.62
C THR A 88 -13.60 -1.28 -7.97
N ALA A 89 -13.10 -0.55 -6.97
CA ALA A 89 -12.03 0.42 -7.17
C ALA A 89 -10.76 -0.26 -7.68
N ALA A 90 -10.30 -1.30 -6.97
CA ALA A 90 -9.11 -2.08 -7.29
C ALA A 90 -9.16 -2.69 -8.70
N ARG A 91 -10.31 -3.23 -9.13
CA ARG A 91 -10.51 -3.79 -10.47
C ARG A 91 -10.39 -2.73 -11.57
N ARG A 92 -11.05 -1.57 -11.42
CA ARG A 92 -10.96 -0.49 -12.42
C ARG A 92 -9.53 0.03 -12.57
N ASP A 93 -8.79 0.10 -11.46
CA ASP A 93 -7.40 0.54 -11.47
C ASP A 93 -6.40 -0.60 -11.73
N ARG A 94 -6.88 -1.82 -12.03
CA ARG A 94 -6.04 -3.00 -12.31
C ARG A 94 -4.94 -3.23 -11.25
N ILE A 95 -5.25 -2.98 -9.97
CA ILE A 95 -4.26 -2.95 -8.89
C ILE A 95 -3.51 -4.26 -8.78
N LEU A 96 -4.22 -5.39 -8.84
CA LEU A 96 -3.59 -6.71 -8.74
C LEU A 96 -2.58 -6.97 -9.86
N ALA A 97 -2.88 -6.52 -11.09
CA ALA A 97 -1.94 -6.64 -12.21
C ALA A 97 -0.68 -5.76 -12.00
N ARG A 98 -0.85 -4.55 -11.45
CA ARG A 98 0.25 -3.65 -11.13
C ARG A 98 1.14 -4.20 -10.01
N LEU A 99 0.54 -4.76 -8.97
CA LEU A 99 1.28 -5.42 -7.88
C LEU A 99 2.12 -6.58 -8.40
N ARG A 100 1.55 -7.44 -9.25
CA ARG A 100 2.28 -8.55 -9.88
C ARG A 100 3.44 -8.04 -10.74
N ALA A 101 3.22 -7.01 -11.55
CA ALA A 101 4.26 -6.42 -12.38
C ALA A 101 5.40 -5.78 -11.56
N ALA A 102 5.09 -5.31 -10.34
CA ALA A 102 6.07 -4.73 -9.41
C ALA A 102 6.67 -5.75 -8.43
N ASP A 103 6.30 -7.03 -8.56
CA ASP A 103 6.59 -8.10 -7.59
C ASP A 103 6.27 -7.72 -6.13
N LEU A 104 5.12 -7.08 -5.91
CA LEU A 104 4.61 -6.67 -4.61
C LEU A 104 3.49 -7.59 -4.13
N GLY A 105 3.50 -7.89 -2.84
CA GLY A 105 2.37 -8.47 -2.12
C GLY A 105 1.52 -7.37 -1.49
N ALA A 106 0.26 -7.65 -1.22
CA ALA A 106 -0.68 -6.71 -0.63
C ALA A 106 -1.34 -7.27 0.62
N LEU A 107 -1.33 -6.51 1.72
CA LEU A 107 -2.21 -6.75 2.86
C LEU A 107 -3.52 -6.00 2.63
N ALA A 108 -4.66 -6.67 2.84
CA ALA A 108 -5.98 -6.05 2.70
C ALA A 108 -7.01 -6.64 3.69
N ASP A 109 -8.14 -5.96 3.87
CA ASP A 109 -9.26 -6.40 4.71
C ASP A 109 -10.09 -7.53 4.08
N ASP A 110 -10.05 -7.64 2.76
CA ASP A 110 -10.74 -8.64 1.94
C ASP A 110 -10.03 -8.83 0.58
N GLY A 111 -10.27 -9.98 -0.06
CA GLY A 111 -9.60 -10.38 -1.30
C GLY A 111 -9.31 -11.88 -1.35
N SER A 112 -9.30 -12.43 -2.57
CA SER A 112 -9.08 -13.86 -2.83
C SER A 112 -7.95 -14.15 -3.83
N ASP A 113 -7.25 -13.11 -4.31
CA ASP A 113 -6.13 -13.27 -5.24
C ASP A 113 -4.85 -13.64 -4.48
N PRO A 114 -3.99 -14.55 -4.98
CA PRO A 114 -2.74 -14.92 -4.31
C PRO A 114 -1.77 -13.77 -4.03
N VAL A 115 -1.89 -12.63 -4.73
CA VAL A 115 -1.09 -11.43 -4.44
C VAL A 115 -1.58 -10.70 -3.18
N VAL A 116 -2.80 -11.01 -2.72
CA VAL A 116 -3.44 -10.39 -1.56
C VAL A 116 -3.45 -11.36 -0.39
N VAL A 117 -2.88 -10.93 0.73
CA VAL A 117 -2.98 -11.58 2.03
C VAL A 117 -4.06 -10.85 2.82
N THR A 118 -5.06 -11.59 3.29
CA THR A 118 -6.12 -11.07 4.13
C THR A 118 -6.01 -11.61 5.55
N GLY A 119 -6.46 -10.83 6.52
CA GLY A 119 -6.59 -11.31 7.90
C GLY A 119 -7.64 -12.42 8.01
N PHE A 120 -7.46 -13.34 8.96
CA PHE A 120 -8.45 -14.38 9.24
C PHE A 120 -9.75 -13.75 9.76
N LYS A 121 -10.83 -13.83 8.98
CA LYS A 121 -12.18 -13.52 9.47
C LYS A 121 -12.78 -14.79 10.09
N ALA A 122 -12.83 -14.84 11.42
CA ALA A 122 -13.63 -15.84 12.13
C ALA A 122 -15.11 -15.68 11.72
N THR A 123 -15.65 -16.66 11.01
CA THR A 123 -17.09 -16.72 10.73
C THR A 123 -17.81 -17.18 11.99
N ARG A 124 -19.07 -16.76 12.21
CA ARG A 124 -19.88 -17.19 13.37
C ARG A 124 -19.92 -18.71 13.58
N ALA A 125 -19.67 -19.49 12.54
CA ALA A 125 -19.64 -20.96 12.54
C ALA A 125 -18.33 -21.56 13.11
N ARG A 126 -17.26 -20.78 13.27
CA ARG A 126 -15.98 -21.21 13.84
C ARG A 126 -15.53 -20.17 14.86
N ARG A 127 -15.92 -20.37 16.13
CA ARG A 127 -15.26 -19.72 17.26
C ARG A 127 -13.86 -20.29 17.39
N LEU A 128 -12.89 -19.40 17.61
CA LEU A 128 -11.54 -19.73 18.06
C LEU A 128 -11.56 -20.17 19.52
#